data_AF-A0A524AW65-F1
#
_entry.id   AF-A0A524AW65-F1
#
_cell.length_a   1.000
_cell.length_b   1.000
_cell.length_c   1.000
_cell.angle_alpha   90.00
_cell.angle_beta   90.00
_cell.angle_gamma   90.00
#
_symmetry.space_group_name_H-M   'P 1'
#
loop_
_entity.id
_entity.type
_entity.pdbx_description
1 polymer ?
#
loop_
_entity_poly.entity_id
_entity_poly.type
_entity_poly.pdbx_seq_one_letter_code
_entity_poly.pdbx_strand_id
1 'polypeptide(L)'
;MIKNLSLLFLTPFLAFALSLPELQLPESLNEKKRGNEFLQLIWNTDSVIADVEMTTYLRELGHELGEYSENPDKHFGFLLLNDDSINAFAGPYGYIGVHTGMLLSSDSESELAGVLSHEISHVTQNHLKRFSEKIDKQNYFMLAGMLAAALVDNP
;
A
#
# COMPACT_ATOMS: atom_id res chain seq x y z
N MET A 1 64.43 -41.30 -2.10
CA MET A 1 64.55 -40.20 -3.08
C MET A 1 63.16 -39.84 -3.57
N ILE A 2 62.41 -38.99 -2.85
CA ILE A 2 61.18 -38.33 -3.34
C ILE A 2 61.15 -36.94 -2.67
N LYS A 3 61.12 -35.89 -3.50
CA LYS A 3 61.09 -34.47 -3.10
C LYS A 3 59.65 -34.10 -2.71
N ASN A 4 59.45 -33.53 -1.52
CA ASN A 4 58.17 -32.92 -1.15
C ASN A 4 58.10 -31.50 -1.71
N LEU A 5 57.18 -31.31 -2.66
CA LEU A 5 56.82 -30.04 -3.28
C LEU A 5 55.83 -29.32 -2.36
N SER A 6 56.21 -28.16 -1.81
CA SER A 6 55.34 -27.34 -0.97
C SER A 6 54.44 -26.49 -1.88
N LEU A 7 53.12 -26.72 -1.79
CA LEU A 7 52.11 -25.98 -2.56
C LEU A 7 51.65 -24.75 -1.74
N LEU A 8 51.98 -23.56 -2.25
CA LEU A 8 51.68 -22.28 -1.62
C LEU A 8 50.21 -21.91 -1.93
N PHE A 9 49.31 -22.06 -0.95
CA PHE A 9 47.91 -21.68 -1.11
C PHE A 9 47.79 -20.15 -1.12
N LEU A 10 47.39 -19.61 -2.28
CA LEU A 10 47.00 -18.22 -2.45
C LEU A 10 45.66 -18.00 -1.70
N THR A 11 45.69 -17.28 -0.59
CA THR A 11 44.47 -16.91 0.13
C THR A 11 43.66 -15.91 -0.70
N PRO A 12 42.36 -16.14 -0.95
CA PRO A 12 41.52 -15.17 -1.62
C PRO A 12 41.31 -13.98 -0.68
N PHE A 13 41.57 -12.78 -1.18
CA PHE A 13 41.25 -11.53 -0.52
C PHE A 13 39.72 -11.49 -0.35
N LEU A 14 39.23 -11.66 0.89
CA LEU A 14 37.81 -11.49 1.21
C LEU A 14 37.45 -10.02 0.95
N ALA A 15 36.76 -9.74 -0.14
CA ALA A 15 36.07 -8.48 -0.33
C ALA A 15 34.92 -8.43 0.68
N PHE A 16 35.12 -7.72 1.79
CA PHE A 16 34.03 -7.32 2.68
C PHE A 16 33.14 -6.34 1.90
N ALA A 17 32.01 -6.84 1.38
CA ALA A 17 30.91 -5.97 0.99
C ALA A 17 30.46 -5.21 2.24
N LEU A 18 30.74 -3.90 2.30
CA LEU A 18 30.13 -3.03 3.30
C LEU A 18 28.62 -3.04 3.03
N SER A 19 27.89 -3.87 3.77
CA SER A 19 26.45 -3.69 3.91
C SER A 19 26.24 -2.36 4.62
N LEU A 20 25.63 -1.40 3.93
CA LEU A 20 25.23 -0.15 4.57
C LEU A 20 24.26 -0.50 5.70
N PRO A 21 24.45 0.06 6.92
CA PRO A 21 23.48 -0.14 7.99
C PRO A 21 22.11 0.32 7.50
N GLU A 22 21.12 -0.56 7.57
CA GLU A 22 19.75 -0.20 7.25
C GLU A 22 19.28 0.82 8.30
N LEU A 23 19.02 2.07 7.86
CA LEU A 23 18.63 3.15 8.75
C LEU A 23 17.28 2.80 9.39
N GLN A 24 17.25 2.57 10.71
CA GLN A 24 16.01 2.35 11.44
C GLN A 24 15.23 3.65 11.58
N LEU A 25 14.23 3.82 10.71
CA LEU A 25 13.32 4.95 10.74
C LEU A 25 12.30 4.82 11.88
N PRO A 26 11.85 5.95 12.47
CA PRO A 26 10.64 6.03 13.28
C PRO A 26 9.45 5.37 12.58
N GLU A 27 8.53 4.79 13.36
CA GLU A 27 7.38 4.05 12.83
C GLU A 27 6.52 4.89 11.86
N SER A 28 6.26 6.16 12.21
CA SER A 28 5.51 7.09 11.35
C SER A 28 6.19 7.35 10.01
N LEU A 29 7.53 7.41 9.99
CA LEU A 29 8.30 7.57 8.76
C LEU A 29 8.33 6.28 7.94
N ASN A 30 8.35 5.11 8.57
CA ASN A 30 8.20 3.83 7.89
C ASN A 30 6.80 3.65 7.29
N GLU A 31 5.75 4.07 7.98
CA GLU A 31 4.38 4.07 7.44
C GLU A 31 4.29 4.97 6.21
N LYS A 32 4.80 6.21 6.32
CA LYS A 32 4.84 7.16 5.19
C LYS A 32 5.67 6.64 4.01
N LYS A 33 6.82 6.00 4.27
CA LYS A 33 7.65 5.38 3.22
C LYS A 33 6.86 4.32 2.45
N ARG A 34 6.17 3.41 3.16
CA ARG A 34 5.31 2.40 2.53
C ARG A 34 4.16 3.04 1.75
N GLY A 35 3.57 4.12 2.25
CA GLY A 35 2.58 4.91 1.53
C GLY A 35 3.11 5.46 0.20
N ASN A 36 4.33 6.00 0.19
CA ASN A 36 4.96 6.52 -1.03
C ASN A 36 5.29 5.40 -2.03
N GLU A 37 5.78 4.25 -1.56
CA GLU A 37 6.02 3.07 -2.40
C GLU A 37 4.71 2.57 -3.01
N PHE A 38 3.64 2.50 -2.22
CA PHE A 38 2.31 2.15 -2.68
C PHE A 38 1.80 3.12 -3.76
N LEU A 39 1.93 4.43 -3.54
CA LEU A 39 1.57 5.43 -4.55
C LEU A 39 2.33 5.20 -5.86
N GLN A 40 3.64 4.99 -5.81
CA GLN A 40 4.44 4.73 -7.02
C GLN A 40 3.92 3.52 -7.78
N LEU A 41 3.57 2.43 -7.07
CA LEU A 41 3.01 1.23 -7.69
C LEU A 41 1.66 1.52 -8.37
N ILE A 42 0.75 2.23 -7.69
CA ILE A 42 -0.56 2.58 -8.24
C ILE A 42 -0.43 3.53 -9.45
N TRP A 43 0.45 4.53 -9.40
CA TRP A 43 0.68 5.41 -10.54
C TRP A 43 1.26 4.67 -11.75
N ASN A 44 2.04 3.61 -11.53
CA ASN A 44 2.58 2.78 -12.61
C ASN A 44 1.56 1.84 -13.26
N THR A 45 0.33 1.73 -12.74
CA THR A 45 -0.72 0.93 -13.40
C THR A 45 -1.41 1.69 -14.53
N ASP A 46 -1.10 2.99 -14.71
CA ASP A 46 -1.78 3.90 -15.64
C ASP A 46 -3.30 3.99 -15.43
N SER A 47 -3.81 3.53 -14.28
CA SER A 47 -5.25 3.51 -13.97
C SER A 47 -5.70 4.75 -13.21
N VAL A 48 -4.77 5.56 -12.67
CA VAL A 48 -5.13 6.72 -11.86
C VAL A 48 -5.68 7.84 -12.74
N ILE A 49 -6.90 8.28 -12.43
CA ILE A 49 -7.55 9.41 -13.10
C ILE A 49 -7.07 10.71 -12.44
N ALA A 50 -6.38 11.55 -13.21
CA ALA A 50 -5.90 12.87 -12.77
C ALA A 50 -6.97 13.97 -12.99
N ASP A 51 -8.18 13.75 -12.50
CA ASP A 51 -9.27 14.72 -12.54
C ASP A 51 -9.32 15.53 -11.24
N VAL A 52 -9.16 16.85 -11.34
CA VAL A 52 -9.06 17.74 -10.18
C VAL A 52 -10.40 17.89 -9.46
N GLU A 53 -11.51 17.88 -10.19
CA GLU A 53 -12.86 18.04 -9.63
C GLU A 53 -13.22 16.81 -8.81
N MET A 54 -13.10 15.62 -9.39
CA MET A 54 -13.41 14.36 -8.72
C MET A 54 -12.48 14.07 -7.54
N THR A 55 -11.19 14.37 -7.69
CA THR A 55 -10.23 14.23 -6.59
C THR A 55 -10.55 15.18 -5.45
N THR A 56 -11.00 16.40 -5.75
CA THR A 56 -11.39 17.37 -4.72
C THR A 56 -12.65 16.93 -4.00
N TYR A 57 -13.67 16.50 -4.75
CA TYR A 57 -14.91 15.95 -4.21
C TYR A 57 -14.64 14.79 -3.24
N LEU A 58 -13.90 13.76 -3.67
CA LEU A 58 -13.58 12.61 -2.82
C LEU A 58 -12.80 13.01 -1.56
N ARG A 59 -11.87 13.96 -1.70
CA ARG A 59 -11.08 14.47 -0.59
C ARG A 59 -11.94 15.23 0.42
N GLU A 60 -12.87 16.07 -0.03
CA GLU A 60 -13.75 16.85 0.84
C GLU A 60 -14.72 15.95 1.59
N LEU A 61 -15.42 15.06 0.87
CA LEU A 61 -16.30 14.06 1.48
C LEU A 61 -15.55 13.16 2.46
N GLY A 62 -14.40 12.64 2.03
CA GLY A 62 -13.57 11.76 2.85
C GLY A 62 -13.02 12.44 4.11
N HIS A 63 -12.64 13.72 4.01
CA HIS A 63 -12.20 14.51 5.16
C HIS A 63 -13.36 14.73 6.13
N GLU A 64 -14.54 15.11 5.64
CA GLU A 64 -15.74 15.27 6.48
C GLU A 64 -16.07 13.99 7.25
N LEU A 65 -16.05 12.83 6.58
CA LEU A 65 -16.28 11.53 7.21
C LEU A 65 -15.16 11.19 8.23
N GLY A 66 -13.92 11.54 7.91
CA GLY A 66 -12.75 11.31 8.77
C GLY A 66 -12.82 12.05 10.11
N GLU A 67 -13.42 13.24 10.15
CA GLU A 67 -13.62 14.02 11.38
C GLU A 67 -14.45 13.28 12.44
N TYR A 68 -15.34 12.38 12.02
CA TYR A 68 -16.18 11.58 12.90
C TYR A 68 -15.62 10.18 13.18
N SER A 69 -14.42 9.87 12.69
CA SER A 69 -13.78 8.57 12.86
C SER A 69 -13.12 8.40 14.25
N GLU A 70 -12.69 7.18 14.57
CA GLU A 70 -11.97 6.89 15.82
C GLU A 70 -10.63 7.64 15.95
N ASN A 71 -10.05 8.09 14.84
CA ASN A 71 -8.79 8.84 14.83
C ASN A 71 -8.83 9.95 13.75
N PRO A 72 -9.43 11.11 14.08
CA PRO A 72 -9.55 12.24 13.15
C PRO A 72 -8.21 12.81 12.67
N ASP A 73 -7.14 12.69 13.47
CA ASP A 73 -5.80 13.18 13.12
C ASP A 73 -5.05 12.27 12.12
N LYS A 74 -5.64 11.13 11.74
CA LYS A 74 -5.02 10.20 10.79
C LYS A 74 -5.03 10.82 9.38
N HIS A 75 -3.95 10.58 8.63
CA HIS A 75 -3.88 10.99 7.23
C HIS A 75 -4.83 10.15 6.38
N PHE A 76 -5.64 10.82 5.55
CA PHE A 76 -6.45 10.22 4.50
C PHE A 76 -6.10 10.87 3.16
N GLY A 77 -5.71 10.06 2.17
CA GLY A 77 -5.49 10.51 0.80
C GLY A 77 -6.39 9.74 -0.14
N PHE A 78 -6.94 10.37 -1.18
CA PHE A 78 -7.90 9.73 -2.08
C PHE A 78 -7.34 9.66 -3.50
N LEU A 79 -7.58 8.52 -4.17
CA LEU A 79 -7.21 8.27 -5.56
C LEU A 79 -8.44 7.75 -6.30
N LEU A 80 -8.73 8.31 -7.48
CA LEU A 80 -9.73 7.78 -8.39
C LEU A 80 -9.05 6.86 -9.41
N LEU A 81 -9.56 5.65 -9.57
CA LEU A 81 -9.04 4.64 -10.48
C LEU A 81 -10.05 4.37 -11.61
N ASN A 82 -9.57 4.38 -12.85
CA ASN A 82 -10.32 4.03 -14.04
C ASN A 82 -10.51 2.51 -14.11
N ASP A 83 -11.54 2.04 -13.43
CA ASP A 83 -11.91 0.65 -13.29
C ASP A 83 -13.44 0.60 -13.10
N ASP A 84 -14.13 -0.21 -13.89
CA ASP A 84 -15.59 -0.30 -13.92
C ASP A 84 -16.15 -1.23 -12.84
N SER A 85 -15.30 -1.93 -12.10
CA SER A 85 -15.71 -2.72 -10.94
C SER A 85 -16.21 -1.84 -9.79
N ILE A 86 -17.20 -2.34 -9.05
CA ILE A 86 -17.78 -1.68 -7.89
C ILE A 86 -16.86 -1.95 -6.69
N ASN A 87 -15.85 -1.10 -6.50
CA ASN A 87 -14.86 -1.29 -5.46
C ASN A 87 -14.26 0.01 -4.89
N ALA A 88 -13.85 -0.05 -3.63
CA ALA A 88 -13.00 0.93 -2.96
C ALA A 88 -12.12 0.18 -1.96
N PHE A 89 -10.93 0.71 -1.63
CA PHE A 89 -10.02 0.02 -0.72
C PHE A 89 -9.10 0.98 0.02
N ALA A 90 -8.78 0.62 1.27
CA ALA A 90 -7.73 1.25 2.06
C ALA A 90 -6.34 0.66 1.77
N GLY A 91 -5.35 1.54 1.62
CA GLY A 91 -3.94 1.26 1.41
C GLY A 91 -3.04 1.80 2.52
N PRO A 92 -1.72 1.57 2.43
CA PRO A 92 -0.75 2.04 3.41
C PRO A 92 -0.78 3.56 3.60
N TYR A 93 -0.48 4.02 4.83
CA TYR A 93 -0.48 5.45 5.20
C TYR A 93 -1.85 6.15 5.04
N GLY A 94 -2.93 5.39 4.88
CA GLY A 94 -4.29 5.95 4.77
C GLY A 94 -4.65 6.46 3.37
N TYR A 95 -3.97 5.99 2.32
CA TYR A 95 -4.49 6.19 0.96
C TYR A 95 -5.72 5.32 0.74
N ILE A 96 -6.76 5.86 0.13
CA ILE A 96 -8.01 5.19 -0.22
C ILE A 96 -8.16 5.28 -1.73
N GLY A 97 -8.20 4.12 -2.38
CA GLY A 97 -8.49 4.00 -3.81
C GLY A 97 -9.99 3.83 -4.02
N VAL A 98 -10.56 4.55 -4.97
CA VAL A 98 -11.98 4.45 -5.33
C VAL A 98 -12.07 4.17 -6.82
N HIS A 99 -12.78 3.11 -7.21
CA HIS A 99 -12.96 2.77 -8.62
C HIS A 99 -14.08 3.61 -9.24
N THR A 100 -13.98 3.95 -10.52
CA THR A 100 -15.05 4.64 -11.24
C THR A 100 -16.37 3.86 -11.21
N GLY A 101 -16.33 2.53 -11.23
CA GLY A 101 -17.51 1.68 -11.10
C GLY A 101 -18.26 1.88 -9.78
N MET A 102 -17.54 2.12 -8.68
CA MET A 102 -18.15 2.43 -7.38
C MET A 102 -18.92 3.75 -7.42
N LEU A 103 -18.33 4.80 -8.03
CA LEU A 103 -18.99 6.10 -8.17
C LEU A 103 -20.23 6.02 -9.06
N LEU A 104 -20.08 5.38 -10.22
CA LEU A 104 -21.14 5.30 -11.23
C LEU A 104 -22.30 4.38 -10.84
N SER A 105 -22.06 3.44 -9.92
CA SER A 105 -23.08 2.51 -9.42
C SER A 105 -23.77 2.97 -8.14
N SER A 106 -23.30 4.07 -7.52
CA SER A 106 -23.94 4.63 -6.34
C SER A 106 -25.14 5.47 -6.75
N ASP A 107 -26.34 5.13 -6.25
CA ASP A 107 -27.57 5.89 -6.54
C ASP A 107 -27.62 7.21 -5.76
N SER A 108 -26.83 7.32 -4.69
CA SER A 108 -26.70 8.54 -3.89
C SER A 108 -25.31 8.70 -3.27
N GLU A 109 -24.95 9.94 -2.94
CA GLU A 109 -23.77 10.25 -2.11
C GLU A 109 -23.82 9.53 -0.75
N SER A 110 -25.04 9.28 -0.25
CA SER A 110 -25.41 8.35 0.83
C SER A 110 -24.59 7.06 0.85
N GLU A 111 -24.67 6.35 -0.27
CA GLU A 111 -24.13 5.00 -0.45
C GLU A 111 -22.61 5.05 -0.59
N LEU A 112 -22.11 6.02 -1.37
CA LEU A 112 -20.67 6.26 -1.50
C LEU A 112 -20.05 6.58 -0.14
N ALA A 113 -20.66 7.47 0.64
CA ALA A 113 -20.20 7.84 1.98
C ALA A 113 -20.17 6.64 2.93
N GLY A 114 -21.14 5.73 2.83
CA GLY A 114 -21.15 4.48 3.59
C GLY A 114 -19.93 3.60 3.30
N VAL A 115 -19.58 3.43 2.02
CA VAL A 115 -18.40 2.66 1.61
C VAL A 115 -17.10 3.37 1.99
N LEU A 116 -16.99 4.69 1.78
CA LEU A 116 -15.81 5.44 2.22
C LEU A 116 -15.63 5.39 3.73
N SER A 117 -16.72 5.45 4.51
CA SER A 117 -16.67 5.29 5.98
C SER A 117 -16.17 3.90 6.38
N HIS A 118 -16.57 2.84 5.65
CA HIS A 118 -16.05 1.49 5.85
C HIS A 118 -14.52 1.45 5.64
N GLU A 119 -14.02 2.03 4.56
CA GLU A 119 -12.59 2.07 4.26
C GLU A 119 -11.80 2.95 5.26
N ILE A 120 -12.35 4.09 5.66
CA ILE A 120 -11.77 4.93 6.73
C ILE A 120 -11.64 4.12 8.02
N SER A 121 -12.62 3.29 8.36
CA SER A 121 -12.56 2.42 9.54
C SER A 121 -11.43 1.39 9.45
N HIS A 122 -11.11 0.87 8.26
CA HIS A 122 -9.96 -0.01 8.06
C HIS A 122 -8.63 0.71 8.32
N VAL A 123 -8.53 1.98 7.92
CA VAL A 123 -7.36 2.82 8.16
C VAL A 123 -7.20 3.14 9.64
N THR A 124 -8.24 3.65 10.31
CA THR A 124 -8.15 4.08 11.72
C THR A 124 -7.90 2.91 12.66
N GLN A 125 -8.49 1.75 12.37
CA GLN A 125 -8.26 0.53 13.13
C GLN A 125 -6.92 -0.15 12.77
N ASN A 126 -6.08 0.46 11.93
CA ASN A 126 -4.78 -0.06 11.51
C ASN A 126 -4.85 -1.53 11.05
N HIS A 127 -5.92 -1.92 10.34
CA HIS A 127 -6.16 -3.31 9.91
C HIS A 127 -4.97 -3.85 9.11
N LEU A 128 -4.46 -3.06 8.15
CA LEU A 128 -3.31 -3.44 7.33
C LEU A 128 -2.03 -3.66 8.14
N LYS A 129 -1.76 -2.82 9.14
CA LYS A 129 -0.59 -2.97 10.03
C LYS A 129 -0.72 -4.25 10.86
N ARG A 130 -1.87 -4.43 11.53
CA ARG A 130 -2.14 -5.62 12.36
C ARG A 130 -2.12 -6.91 11.53
N PHE A 131 -2.57 -6.85 10.28
CA PHE A 131 -2.47 -7.95 9.35
C PHE A 131 -1.00 -8.25 9.00
N SER A 132 -0.23 -7.23 8.61
CA SER A 132 1.19 -7.36 8.27
C SER A 132 2.06 -7.86 9.44
N GLU A 133 1.75 -7.50 10.68
CA GLU A 133 2.48 -7.95 11.87
C GLU A 133 2.20 -9.43 12.21
N LYS A 134 1.05 -9.96 11.80
CA LYS A 134 0.66 -11.36 12.00
C LYS A 134 1.17 -12.29 10.88
N ILE A 135 1.75 -11.73 9.82
CA ILE A 135 2.06 -12.42 8.57
C ILE A 135 3.57 -12.33 8.33
N ASP A 136 4.28 -13.46 8.37
CA ASP A 136 5.69 -13.52 7.94
C ASP A 136 5.84 -12.98 6.50
N LYS A 137 6.95 -12.30 6.18
CA LYS A 137 7.17 -11.61 4.89
C LYS A 137 6.85 -12.45 3.64
N GLN A 138 6.97 -13.79 3.69
CA GLN A 138 6.59 -14.69 2.59
C GLN A 138 5.07 -14.80 2.37
N ASN A 139 4.27 -14.69 3.43
CA ASN A 139 2.82 -14.77 3.38
C ASN A 139 2.17 -13.44 2.93
N TYR A 140 2.90 -12.32 3.00
CA TYR A 140 2.45 -11.00 2.51
C TYR A 140 2.27 -11.00 0.99
N PHE A 141 3.21 -11.56 0.23
CA PHE A 141 3.08 -11.70 -1.23
C PHE A 141 1.94 -12.65 -1.63
N MET A 142 1.66 -13.66 -0.82
CA MET A 142 0.55 -14.59 -1.07
C MET A 142 -0.80 -13.94 -0.78
N LEU A 143 -0.97 -13.19 0.32
CA LEU A 143 -2.21 -12.41 0.51
C LEU A 143 -2.34 -11.32 -0.55
N ALA A 144 -1.29 -10.55 -0.81
CA ALA A 144 -1.34 -9.52 -1.84
C ALA A 144 -1.69 -10.11 -3.21
N GLY A 145 -1.18 -11.31 -3.53
CA GLY A 145 -1.55 -12.08 -4.70
C GLY A 145 -3.00 -12.59 -4.68
N MET A 146 -3.53 -12.99 -3.52
CA MET A 146 -4.94 -13.38 -3.36
C MET A 146 -5.90 -12.19 -3.50
N LEU A 147 -5.54 -11.04 -2.92
CA LEU A 147 -6.31 -9.79 -3.09
C LEU A 147 -6.23 -9.31 -4.53
N ALA A 148 -5.04 -9.30 -5.14
CA ALA A 148 -4.89 -8.98 -6.55
C ALA A 148 -5.66 -9.96 -7.45
N ALA A 149 -5.67 -11.26 -7.14
CA ALA A 149 -6.45 -12.26 -7.88
C ALA A 149 -7.96 -12.06 -7.71
N ALA A 150 -8.43 -11.75 -6.49
CA ALA A 150 -9.84 -11.41 -6.25
C ALA A 150 -10.26 -10.10 -6.94
N LEU A 151 -9.32 -9.20 -7.20
CA LEU A 151 -9.54 -7.95 -7.95
C LEU A 151 -9.40 -8.14 -9.47
N VAL A 152 -8.64 -9.12 -9.94
CA VAL A 152 -8.39 -9.40 -11.37
C VAL A 152 -9.40 -10.38 -11.97
N ASP A 153 -10.00 -11.28 -11.17
CA ASP A 153 -11.05 -12.20 -11.62
C ASP A 153 -12.45 -11.60 -11.41
N ASN A 154 -12.82 -10.63 -12.24
CA ASN A 154 -14.22 -10.39 -12.58
C ASN A 154 -14.32 -10.06 -14.08
N PRO A 155 -14.70 -11.03 -14.94
CA PRO A 155 -14.82 -10.81 -16.40
C PRO A 155 -15.97 -9.89 -16.77
#